data_AF-A0A0K2RJZ3-F1
#
_entry.id   AF-A0A0K2RJZ3-F1
#
_cell.length_a   1.000
_cell.length_b   1.000
_cell.length_c   1.000
_cell.angle_alpha   90.00
_cell.angle_beta   90.00
_cell.angle_gamma   90.00
#
_symmetry.space_group_name_H-M   'P 1'
#
loop_
_entity.id
_entity.type
_entity.pdbx_description
1 polymer ?
#
loop_
_entity_poly.entity_id
_entity_poly.type
_entity_poly.pdbx_seq_one_letter_code
_entity_poly.pdbx_strand_id
1 'polypeptide(L)'
;MTELLGSPGRPSALIMSYSRLALPAFQAIKALGLRVPDDVSLVCLDDTDWMTVSAPPVSAVHVPSYELGVRAAEILLARIAGAGLNQRITFFPPSSWNASQWDTSASLRRNLRVLTAADSRRSGRPLAP
;
A
#
# COMPACT_ATOMS: atom_id res chain seq x y z
N MET A 1 -3.40 16.81 -10.48
CA MET A 1 -4.07 15.49 -10.48
C MET A 1 -5.15 15.42 -11.54
N THR A 2 -6.14 16.32 -11.52
CA THR A 2 -7.21 16.39 -12.54
C THR A 2 -6.67 16.48 -13.96
N GLU A 3 -5.65 17.31 -14.20
CA GLU A 3 -5.00 17.42 -15.51
C GLU A 3 -4.40 16.08 -15.99
N LEU A 4 -3.64 15.39 -15.12
CA LEU A 4 -3.05 14.08 -15.42
C LEU A 4 -4.13 13.03 -15.78
N LEU A 5 -5.20 12.97 -14.98
CA LEU A 5 -6.29 12.01 -15.14
C LEU A 5 -7.20 12.32 -16.33
N GLY A 6 -7.30 13.59 -16.72
CA GLY A 6 -8.06 14.03 -17.90
C GLY A 6 -7.28 13.94 -19.22
N SER A 7 -6.00 13.60 -19.18
CA SER A 7 -5.15 13.53 -20.38
C SER A 7 -5.42 12.28 -21.23
N PRO A 8 -5.16 12.30 -22.56
CA PRO A 8 -5.26 11.11 -23.41
C PRO A 8 -4.35 9.95 -22.97
N GLY A 9 -3.23 10.26 -22.30
CA GLY A 9 -2.28 9.30 -21.75
C GLY A 9 -2.49 8.99 -20.27
N ARG A 10 -3.72 9.11 -19.76
CA ARG A 10 -4.03 8.92 -18.34
C ARG A 10 -3.50 7.57 -17.80
N PRO A 11 -2.98 7.54 -16.56
CA PRO A 11 -2.57 6.29 -15.94
C PRO A 11 -3.77 5.37 -15.68
N SER A 12 -3.56 4.06 -15.81
CA SER A 12 -4.58 3.04 -15.45
C SER A 12 -4.63 2.78 -13.94
N ALA A 13 -3.58 3.15 -13.21
CA ALA A 13 -3.49 2.97 -11.77
C ALA A 13 -2.67 4.09 -11.11
N LEU A 14 -3.03 4.40 -9.87
CA LEU A 14 -2.32 5.30 -8.98
C LEU A 14 -1.91 4.53 -7.71
N ILE A 15 -0.61 4.56 -7.39
CA ILE A 15 -0.05 4.02 -6.15
C ILE A 15 0.41 5.19 -5.29
N MET A 16 -0.25 5.39 -4.16
CA MET A 16 -0.05 6.53 -3.27
C MET A 16 0.73 6.08 -2.03
N SER A 17 1.70 6.88 -1.59
CA SER A 17 2.59 6.51 -0.49
C SER A 17 2.02 6.73 0.90
N TYR A 18 0.93 7.50 1.02
CA TYR A 18 0.19 7.71 2.26
C TYR A 18 -1.19 8.33 1.98
N SER A 19 -2.10 8.13 2.92
CA SER A 19 -3.53 8.46 2.87
C SER A 19 -3.83 9.90 2.48
N ARG A 20 -3.08 10.86 3.01
CA ARG A 20 -3.29 12.29 2.72
C ARG A 20 -3.02 12.66 1.26
N LEU A 21 -2.21 11.90 0.53
CA LEU A 21 -2.06 12.07 -0.92
C LEU A 21 -3.14 11.33 -1.71
N ALA A 22 -3.63 10.20 -1.17
CA ALA A 22 -4.66 9.41 -1.82
C ALA A 22 -6.03 10.11 -1.84
N LEU A 23 -6.37 10.88 -0.80
CA LEU A 23 -7.65 11.58 -0.72
C LEU A 23 -7.89 12.58 -1.87
N PRO A 24 -7.00 13.54 -2.16
CA PRO A 24 -7.19 14.45 -3.30
C PRO A 24 -7.16 13.72 -4.64
N ALA A 25 -6.44 12.59 -4.74
CA ALA A 25 -6.49 11.73 -5.93
C ALA A 25 -7.87 11.09 -6.12
N PHE A 26 -8.42 10.50 -5.07
CA PHE A 26 -9.76 9.94 -5.06
C PHE A 26 -10.82 10.99 -5.42
N GLN A 27 -10.73 12.19 -4.85
CA GLN A 27 -11.62 13.30 -5.18
C GLN A 27 -11.51 13.72 -6.65
N ALA A 28 -10.30 13.80 -7.20
CA ALA A 28 -10.10 14.14 -8.61
C ALA A 28 -10.68 13.07 -9.56
N ILE A 29 -10.52 11.78 -9.24
CA ILE A 29 -11.13 10.68 -9.99
C ILE A 29 -12.66 10.85 -10.00
N LYS A 30 -13.28 11.09 -8.83
CA LYS A 30 -14.72 11.29 -8.70
C LYS A 30 -15.21 12.54 -9.44
N ALA A 31 -14.47 13.64 -9.38
CA ALA A 31 -14.81 14.89 -10.05
C ALA A 31 -14.81 14.76 -11.58
N LEU A 32 -13.97 13.89 -12.12
CA LEU A 32 -13.91 13.57 -13.55
C LEU A 32 -14.94 12.50 -13.98
N GLY A 33 -15.76 12.00 -13.06
CA GLY A 33 -16.72 10.93 -13.33
C GLY A 33 -16.08 9.56 -13.62
N LEU A 34 -14.80 9.39 -13.32
CA LEU A 34 -14.08 8.14 -13.50
C LEU A 34 -14.43 7.13 -12.39
N ARG A 35 -14.50 5.85 -12.74
CA ARG A 35 -14.81 4.76 -11.82
C ARG A 35 -13.53 4.11 -11.31
N VAL A 36 -13.49 3.87 -10.01
CA VAL A 36 -12.51 2.98 -9.39
C VAL A 36 -13.17 1.60 -9.24
N PRO A 37 -12.53 0.50 -9.66
CA PRO A 37 -11.22 0.41 -10.35
C PRO A 37 -11.32 0.51 -11.87
N ASP A 38 -12.54 0.56 -12.42
CA ASP A 38 -12.80 0.20 -13.82
C ASP A 38 -12.07 1.11 -14.81
N ASP A 39 -12.05 2.42 -14.52
CA ASP A 39 -11.38 3.40 -15.34
C ASP A 39 -9.97 3.68 -14.78
N VAL A 40 -9.82 3.84 -13.46
CA VAL A 40 -8.53 4.05 -12.78
C VAL A 40 -8.51 3.30 -11.46
N SER A 41 -7.49 2.47 -11.25
CA SER A 41 -7.25 1.82 -9.95
C SER A 41 -6.55 2.77 -8.98
N LEU A 42 -6.91 2.72 -7.70
CA LEU A 42 -6.26 3.51 -6.65
C LEU A 42 -5.87 2.59 -5.49
N VAL A 43 -4.59 2.63 -5.12
CA VAL A 43 -4.02 1.90 -3.98
C VAL A 43 -3.21 2.86 -3.11
N CYS A 44 -3.33 2.72 -1.80
CA CYS A 44 -2.54 3.48 -0.84
C CYS A 44 -1.66 2.57 0.03
N LEU A 45 -0.48 3.06 0.42
CA LEU A 45 0.22 2.57 1.60
C LEU A 45 -0.33 3.31 2.82
N ASP A 46 -0.59 2.62 3.92
CA ASP A 46 -1.43 3.05 5.05
C ASP A 46 -2.95 2.88 4.82
N ASP A 47 -3.65 2.41 5.85
CA ASP A 47 -5.09 2.36 5.93
C ASP A 47 -5.59 3.43 6.91
N THR A 48 -6.60 4.18 6.50
CA THR A 48 -7.22 5.20 7.34
C THR A 48 -8.73 5.09 7.22
N ASP A 49 -9.45 5.52 8.24
CA ASP A 49 -10.91 5.28 8.37
C ASP A 49 -11.71 5.70 7.12
N TRP A 50 -11.32 6.80 6.47
CA TRP A 50 -12.04 7.28 5.29
C TRP A 50 -11.98 6.30 4.10
N MET A 51 -10.93 5.47 4.01
CA MET A 51 -10.74 4.53 2.90
C MET A 51 -11.72 3.35 2.94
N THR A 52 -12.16 2.94 4.12
CA THR A 52 -13.12 1.85 4.28
C THR A 52 -14.57 2.33 4.12
N VAL A 53 -14.84 3.60 4.45
CA VAL A 53 -16.18 4.20 4.31
C VAL A 53 -16.40 4.95 2.99
N SER A 54 -15.37 5.06 2.14
CA SER A 54 -15.51 5.66 0.81
C SER A 54 -16.33 4.77 -0.13
N ALA A 55 -16.93 5.37 -1.17
CA ALA A 55 -17.68 4.66 -2.20
C ALA A 55 -17.05 4.88 -3.60
N PRO A 56 -16.37 3.88 -4.17
CA PRO A 56 -16.04 2.57 -3.59
C PRO A 56 -14.97 2.65 -2.48
N PRO A 57 -14.80 1.61 -1.65
CA PRO A 57 -13.68 1.52 -0.71
C PRO A 57 -12.34 1.58 -1.43
N VAL A 58 -11.38 2.31 -0.87
CA VAL A 58 -10.02 2.41 -1.41
C VAL A 58 -9.17 1.27 -0.88
N SER A 59 -8.49 0.57 -1.79
CA SER A 59 -7.54 -0.49 -1.43
C SER A 59 -6.32 0.09 -0.73
N ALA A 60 -5.92 -0.51 0.38
CA ALA A 60 -4.82 -0.04 1.20
C ALA A 60 -3.90 -1.17 1.67
N VAL A 61 -2.62 -0.86 1.82
CA VAL A 61 -1.61 -1.73 2.44
C VAL A 61 -1.41 -1.25 3.86
N HIS A 62 -1.88 -2.04 4.84
CA HIS A 62 -1.71 -1.70 6.26
C HIS A 62 -0.22 -1.72 6.63
N VAL A 63 0.25 -0.60 7.20
CA VAL A 63 1.59 -0.48 7.78
C VAL A 63 1.42 -0.48 9.30
N PRO A 64 2.02 -1.44 10.03
CA PRO A 64 1.87 -1.57 11.48
C PRO A 64 2.68 -0.50 12.24
N SER A 65 2.33 0.76 12.02
CA SER A 65 3.09 1.93 12.47
C SER A 65 3.24 2.01 13.99
N TYR A 66 2.23 1.54 14.73
CA TYR A 66 2.29 1.47 16.19
C TYR A 66 3.35 0.48 16.66
N GLU A 67 3.33 -0.76 16.12
CA GLU A 67 4.31 -1.79 16.47
C GLU A 67 5.72 -1.38 16.06
N LEU A 68 5.87 -0.75 14.89
CA LEU A 68 7.13 -0.15 14.44
C LEU A 68 7.66 0.87 15.45
N GLY A 69 6.79 1.76 15.95
CA GLY A 69 7.14 2.74 16.97
C GLY A 69 7.58 2.12 18.30
N VAL A 70 6.84 1.11 18.78
CA VAL A 70 7.19 0.36 20.00
C VAL A 70 8.57 -0.28 19.86
N ARG A 71 8.82 -1.00 18.76
CA ARG A 71 10.13 -1.64 18.51
C ARG A 71 11.26 -0.62 18.37
N ALA A 72 11.02 0.51 17.71
CA ALA A 72 12.01 1.58 17.61
C ALA A 72 12.38 2.14 19.00
N ALA A 73 11.39 2.36 19.87
CA ALA A 73 11.62 2.84 21.23
C ALA A 73 12.39 1.82 22.08
N GLU A 74 12.06 0.53 22.01
CA GLU A 74 12.78 -0.54 22.70
C GLU A 74 14.27 -0.56 22.31
N ILE A 75 14.57 -0.50 21.01
CA ILE A 75 15.95 -0.46 20.51
C ILE A 75 16.67 0.79 20.99
N LEU A 76 16.01 1.95 20.94
CA LEU A 76 16.60 3.20 21.41
C LEU A 76 16.96 3.13 22.90
N LEU A 77 16.05 2.64 23.73
CA LEU A 77 16.28 2.49 25.18
C LEU A 77 17.42 1.53 25.48
N ALA A 78 17.48 0.39 24.80
CA ALA A 78 18.56 -0.57 24.96
C ALA A 78 19.92 0.01 24.53
N ARG A 79 19.95 0.81 23.45
CA ARG A 79 21.17 1.51 23.01
C ARG A 79 21.63 2.55 24.02
N ILE A 80 20.70 3.30 24.62
CA ILE A 80 21.00 4.26 25.71
C ILE A 80 21.59 3.54 26.93
N ALA A 81 21.09 2.33 27.24
CA ALA A 81 21.61 1.50 28.33
C ALA A 81 22.97 0.84 28.04
N GLY A 82 23.60 1.13 26.90
CA GLY A 82 24.91 0.58 26.53
C GLY A 82 24.86 -0.81 25.91
N ALA A 83 23.68 -1.34 25.57
CA ALA A 83 23.59 -2.57 24.81
C ALA A 83 24.04 -2.31 23.35
N GLY A 84 25.09 -3.00 22.91
CA GLY A 84 25.55 -2.97 21.52
C GLY A 84 24.51 -3.65 20.62
N LEU A 85 23.67 -2.87 19.95
CA LEU A 85 22.64 -3.42 19.07
C LEU A 85 22.95 -3.16 17.60
N ASN A 86 23.35 -4.21 16.90
CA ASN A 86 23.30 -4.29 15.44
C ASN A 86 22.02 -5.05 15.05
N GLN A 87 20.86 -4.58 15.54
CA GLN A 87 19.59 -5.26 15.30
C GLN A 87 18.94 -4.77 14.01
N ARG A 88 18.86 -5.67 13.04
CA ARG A 88 18.05 -5.49 11.83
C ARG A 88 16.63 -5.95 12.14
N ILE A 89 15.71 -5.00 12.32
CA ILE A 89 14.29 -5.33 12.38
C ILE A 89 13.82 -5.60 10.96
N THR A 90 13.50 -6.85 10.67
CA THR A 90 12.80 -7.21 9.44
C THR A 90 11.32 -7.33 9.75
N PHE A 91 10.55 -6.33 9.34
CA PHE A 91 9.10 -6.49 9.25
C PHE A 91 8.78 -7.28 7.99
N PHE A 92 8.49 -8.56 8.17
CA PHE A 92 7.69 -9.28 7.18
C PHE A 92 6.24 -8.84 7.36
N PRO A 93 5.44 -8.69 6.29
CA PRO A 93 4.00 -8.78 6.46
C PRO A 93 3.75 -10.06 7.27
N PRO A 94 2.90 -10.04 8.32
CA PRO A 94 2.75 -11.18 9.20
C PRO A 94 2.46 -12.44 8.37
N SER A 95 2.93 -13.62 8.79
CA SER A 95 2.69 -14.87 8.05
C SER A 95 1.20 -15.20 7.85
N SER A 96 0.32 -14.48 8.55
CA SER A 96 -1.13 -14.47 8.39
C SER A 96 -1.66 -13.58 7.26
N TRP A 97 -0.83 -12.74 6.62
CA TRP A 97 -1.18 -12.05 5.38
C TRP A 97 -1.29 -13.09 4.26
N ASN A 98 -2.48 -13.64 4.13
CA ASN A 98 -2.80 -14.52 3.03
C ASN A 98 -3.25 -13.71 1.80
N ALA A 99 -3.14 -14.35 0.64
CA ALA A 99 -4.32 -14.59 -0.18
C ALA A 99 -5.45 -13.53 -0.11
N SER A 100 -6.36 -13.80 0.80
CA SER A 100 -7.63 -13.11 0.99
C SER A 100 -7.54 -11.73 1.65
N GLN A 101 -6.44 -11.39 2.35
CA GLN A 101 -6.29 -10.09 3.00
C GLN A 101 -5.83 -8.98 2.04
N TRP A 102 -5.18 -9.34 0.94
CA TRP A 102 -4.99 -8.44 -0.22
C TRP A 102 -6.18 -8.47 -1.19
N ASP A 103 -7.10 -9.41 -0.98
CA ASP A 103 -8.22 -9.74 -1.88
C ASP A 103 -9.52 -8.99 -1.57
N THR A 104 -9.52 -8.14 -0.54
CA THR A 104 -10.70 -7.35 -0.13
C THR A 104 -11.13 -6.30 -1.16
N SER A 105 -10.40 -6.21 -2.27
CA SER A 105 -10.85 -5.54 -3.48
C SER A 105 -10.81 -6.54 -4.63
N ALA A 106 -11.95 -7.17 -4.93
CA ALA A 106 -12.20 -7.81 -6.23
C ALA A 106 -11.84 -6.87 -7.41
N SER A 107 -11.78 -5.58 -7.13
CA SER A 107 -11.32 -4.48 -7.95
C SER A 107 -9.84 -4.50 -8.34
N LEU A 108 -8.93 -5.05 -7.52
CA LEU A 108 -7.50 -5.16 -7.87
C LEU A 108 -7.23 -6.24 -8.90
N ARG A 109 -7.97 -7.36 -8.86
CA ARG A 109 -7.74 -8.53 -9.72
C ARG A 109 -7.90 -8.26 -11.21
N ARG A 110 -8.71 -7.27 -11.61
CA ARG A 110 -9.03 -7.02 -13.03
C ARG A 110 -7.92 -6.30 -13.78
N ASN A 111 -7.27 -5.32 -13.16
CA ASN A 111 -6.32 -4.42 -13.85
C ASN A 111 -4.91 -4.41 -13.25
N LEU A 112 -4.74 -4.95 -12.04
CA LEU A 112 -3.45 -4.98 -11.35
C LEU A 112 -3.05 -6.43 -11.03
N ARG A 113 -1.94 -6.87 -11.61
CA ARG A 113 -1.31 -8.14 -11.25
C ARG A 113 -0.49 -7.90 -9.98
N VAL A 114 -1.04 -8.27 -8.82
CA VAL A 114 -0.29 -8.25 -7.56
C VAL A 114 0.78 -9.33 -7.64
N LEU A 115 2.04 -8.92 -7.80
CA LEU A 115 3.17 -9.84 -7.76
C LEU A 115 3.54 -10.08 -6.31
N THR A 116 3.28 -11.30 -5.81
CA THR A 116 3.64 -11.68 -4.45
C THR A 116 5.11 -12.13 -4.40
N ALA A 117 5.72 -12.09 -3.21
CA ALA A 117 7.06 -12.66 -3.02
C ALA A 117 7.12 -14.19 -3.29
N ALA A 118 5.98 -14.87 -3.35
CA ALA A 118 5.90 -16.26 -3.78
C ALA A 118 6.02 -16.39 -5.32
N ASP A 119 5.56 -15.40 -6.08
CA ASP A 119 5.65 -15.38 -7.54
C ASP A 119 7.07 -15.13 -8.05
N SER A 120 7.93 -14.47 -7.26
CA SER A 120 9.34 -14.25 -7.62
C SER A 120 10.16 -15.55 -7.64
N ARG A 121 9.77 -16.56 -6.84
CA ARG A 121 10.43 -17.88 -6.84
C ARG A 121 10.09 -18.71 -8.07
N ARG A 122 8.96 -18.45 -8.75
CA ARG A 122 8.58 -19.14 -10.00
C ARG A 122 9.16 -18.50 -11.26
N SER A 123 9.57 -17.24 -11.21
CA SER A 123 10.04 -16.49 -12.39
C SER A 123 11.56 -16.49 -12.59
N GLY A 124 12.34 -17.07 -11.68
CA GLY A 124 13.79 -17.24 -11.82
C GLY A 124 14.61 -15.96 -11.89
N ARG A 125 14.01 -14.78 -11.64
CA ARG A 125 14.72 -13.49 -11.63
C ARG A 125 15.07 -13.11 -10.19
N PRO A 126 16.37 -12.96 -9.85
CA PRO A 126 16.75 -12.45 -8.54
C PRO A 126 16.28 -10.99 -8.39
N LEU A 127 15.71 -10.68 -7.23
CA LEU A 127 15.50 -9.30 -6.81
C LEU A 127 16.88 -8.66 -6.63
N ALA A 128 17.14 -7.59 -7.39
CA ALA A 128 18.34 -6.77 -7.23
C ALA A 128 18.44 -6.25 -5.78
N PRO A 129 19.67 -6.04 -5.28
CA PRO A 129 19.96 -5.85 -3.85
C PRO A 129 19.27 -4.64 -3.21
#